data_AF-A0AAV1WFX8-F1
#
_entry.id   AF-A0AAV1WFX8-F1
#
_cell.length_a   1.000
_cell.length_b   1.000
_cell.length_c   1.000
_cell.angle_alpha   90.00
_cell.angle_beta   90.00
_cell.angle_gamma   90.00
#
_symmetry.space_group_name_H-M   'P 1'
#
loop_
_entity.id
_entity.type
_entity.pdbx_description
1 polymer ?
#
loop_
_entity_poly.entity_id
_entity_poly.type
_entity_poly.pdbx_seq_one_letter_code
_entity_poly.pdbx_strand_id
1 'polypeptide(L)' 'MAASQSILIPVDPKDPHLHEITTFAVSVHNKESGKNLKLESIIKGDDDFFGDLSQFKILLTASDGPDNLDAL' A
#
# COMPACT_ATOMS: atom_id res chain seq x y z
N MET A 1 -29.46 -3.43 -16.27
CA MET A 1 -28.05 -3.13 -15.96
C MET A 1 -27.80 -3.57 -14.53
N ALA A 2 -27.20 -4.73 -14.31
CA ALA A 2 -26.73 -5.08 -12.98
C ALA A 2 -25.52 -4.19 -12.68
N ALA A 3 -25.52 -3.49 -11.55
CA ALA A 3 -24.27 -2.93 -11.04
C ALA A 3 -23.30 -4.11 -10.89
N SER A 4 -22.14 -4.04 -11.55
CA SER A 4 -21.06 -4.98 -11.26
C SER A 4 -20.67 -4.74 -9.80
N GLN A 5 -21.22 -5.54 -8.90
CA GLN A 5 -20.90 -5.42 -7.48
C GLN A 5 -19.51 -5.99 -7.30
N SER A 6 -18.54 -5.11 -7.04
CA SER A 6 -17.21 -5.49 -6.57
C SER A 6 -17.36 -6.23 -5.24
N ILE A 7 -16.74 -7.39 -5.11
CA ILE A 7 -16.68 -8.09 -3.83
C ILE A 7 -15.44 -7.57 -3.12
N LEU A 8 -15.64 -6.91 -1.98
CA LEU A 8 -14.57 -6.39 -1.15
C LEU A 8 -14.17 -7.47 -0.15
N ILE A 9 -13.03 -8.10 -0.39
CA ILE A 9 -12.50 -9.19 0.42
C ILE A 9 -11.49 -8.59 1.40
N PRO A 10 -11.78 -8.58 2.71
CA PRO A 10 -10.81 -8.11 3.69
C PRO A 10 -9.57 -9.02 3.68
N VAL A 11 -8.39 -8.43 3.56
CA VAL A 11 -7.11 -9.10 3.61
C VAL A 11 -6.49 -8.86 4.99
N ASP A 12 -5.85 -9.88 5.55
CA ASP A 12 -5.17 -9.73 6.84
C ASP A 12 -4.04 -8.69 6.70
N PRO A 13 -4.00 -7.62 7.51
CA PRO A 13 -2.92 -6.64 7.49
C PRO A 13 -1.54 -7.23 7.81
N LYS A 14 -1.49 -8.44 8.39
CA LYS A 14 -0.26 -9.20 8.68
C LYS A 14 0.09 -10.20 7.59
N ASP A 15 -0.68 -10.25 6.51
CA ASP A 15 -0.38 -11.12 5.37
C ASP A 15 0.99 -10.73 4.76
N PRO A 16 1.93 -11.69 4.63
CA PRO A 16 3.25 -11.42 4.06
C PRO A 16 3.21 -10.84 2.64
N HIS A 17 2.26 -11.28 1.81
CA HIS A 17 2.09 -10.77 0.45
C HIS A 17 1.61 -9.32 0.46
N LEU A 18 0.68 -8.99 1.36
CA LEU A 18 0.23 -7.61 1.53
C LEU A 18 1.38 -6.70 1.99
N HIS A 19 2.25 -7.20 2.87
CA HIS A 19 3.43 -6.48 3.34
C HIS A 19 4.44 -6.22 2.22
N GLU A 20 4.68 -7.20 1.35
CA GLU A 20 5.57 -7.07 0.19
C GLU A 20 5.04 -6.04 -0.81
N ILE A 21 3.76 -6.12 -1.19
CA ILE A 21 3.10 -5.16 -2.11
C ILE A 21 3.17 -3.75 -1.54
N THR A 22 2.89 -3.60 -0.24
CA THR A 22 2.92 -2.29 0.44
C THR A 22 4.33 -1.70 0.45
N THR A 23 5.33 -2.53 0.78
CA THR A 23 6.74 -2.12 0.79
C THR A 23 7.18 -1.67 -0.61
N PHE A 24 6.78 -2.41 -1.63
CA PHE A 24 7.05 -2.06 -3.02
C PHE A 24 6.41 -0.72 -3.41
N ALA A 25 5.14 -0.50 -3.08
CA ALA A 25 4.43 0.74 -3.37
C ALA A 25 5.09 1.97 -2.72
N VAL A 26 5.50 1.85 -1.45
CA VAL A 26 6.22 2.93 -0.74
C VAL A 26 7.58 3.21 -1.39
N SER A 27 8.31 2.17 -1.78
CA SER A 27 9.60 2.31 -2.48
C SER A 27 9.47 3.03 -3.83
N VAL A 28 8.49 2.63 -4.64
CA VAL A 28 8.20 3.29 -5.93
C VAL A 28 7.79 4.74 -5.70
N HIS A 29 6.91 5.02 -4.74
CA HIS A 29 6.50 6.39 -4.41
C HIS A 29 7.68 7.25 -3.98
N ASN A 30 8.58 6.75 -3.13
CA ASN A 30 9.78 7.46 -2.71
C ASN A 30 10.68 7.81 -3.90
N LYS A 31 10.88 6.85 -4.81
CA LYS A 31 11.66 7.05 -6.03
C LYS A 31 11.05 8.11 -6.95
N GLU A 32 9.72 8.13 -7.10
CA GLU A 32 9.03 9.05 -8.01
C GLU A 32 8.81 10.45 -7.41
N SER A 33 8.56 10.54 -6.11
CA SER A 33 8.29 11.81 -5.42
C SER A 33 9.55 12.48 -4.87
N GLY A 34 10.69 11.78 -4.83
CA GLY A 34 11.91 12.25 -4.18
C GLY A 34 11.81 12.30 -2.66
N LYS A 35 10.78 11.67 -2.07
CA LYS A 35 10.60 11.56 -0.63
C LYS A 35 11.31 10.35 -0.05
N ASN A 36 11.44 10.33 1.27
CA ASN A 36 12.02 9.22 2.02
C ASN A 36 11.02 8.67 3.04
N LEU A 37 9.83 8.25 2.61
CA LEU A 37 8.83 7.69 3.50
C LEU A 37 9.24 6.30 4.00
N LYS A 38 9.13 6.06 5.30
CA LYS A 38 9.32 4.75 5.91
C LYS A 38 7.97 4.15 6.27
N LEU A 39 7.68 2.98 5.71
CA LEU A 39 6.48 2.21 6.08
C LEU A 39 6.56 1.83 7.57
N GLU A 40 5.55 2.20 8.35
CA GLU A 40 5.47 1.86 9.78
C GLU A 40 4.53 0.69 10.03
N SER A 41 3.31 0.75 9.49
CA SER A 41 2.31 -0.30 9.69
C SER A 41 1.26 -0.30 8.60
N ILE A 42 0.64 -1.46 8.39
CA ILE A 42 -0.56 -1.61 7.56
C ILE A 42 -1.76 -1.62 8.50
N ILE A 43 -2.65 -0.64 8.33
CA ILE A 43 -3.88 -0.53 9.13
C ILE A 43 -4.94 -1.48 8.57
N LYS A 44 -5.06 -1.53 7.23
CA LYS A 44 -6.09 -2.32 6.55
C LYS A 44 -5.66 -2.69 5.14
N GLY A 45 -5.97 -3.91 4.70
CA GLY A 45 -5.94 -4.32 3.30
C GLY A 45 -7.31 -4.82 2.88
N ASP A 46 -7.80 -4.35 1.75
CA ASP A 46 -9.00 -4.86 1.09
C ASP A 46 -8.65 -5.20 -0.36
N ASP A 47 -9.06 -6.37 -0.83
CA ASP A 47 -8.99 -6.75 -2.23
C ASP A 47 -10.36 -6.52 -2.87
N ASP A 48 -10.44 -5.55 -3.77
CA ASP A 48 -11.62 -5.35 -4.58
C ASP A 48 -11.56 -6.27 -5.80
N PHE A 49 -12.38 -7.30 -5.74
CA PHE A 49 -12.51 -8.23 -6.84
C PHE A 49 -13.55 -7.73 -7.85
N PHE A 50 -13.09 -7.35 -9.03
CA PHE A 50 -13.91 -6.92 -10.17
C PHE A 50 -13.88 -7.98 -11.27
N GLY A 51 -14.58 -9.10 -11.07
CA GLY A 51 -14.70 -10.14 -12.09
C GLY A 51 -13.39 -10.90 -12.32
N ASP A 52 -12.56 -10.47 -13.25
CA ASP A 52 -11.25 -11.04 -13.59
C ASP A 52 -10.06 -10.20 -13.11
N LEU A 53 -10.32 -9.02 -12.55
CA LEU A 53 -9.30 -8.08 -12.07
C LEU A 53 -9.36 -7.94 -10.54
N SER A 54 -8.20 -8.02 -9.87
CA SER A 54 -8.04 -7.68 -8.45
C SER A 54 -7.45 -6.28 -8.32
N GLN A 55 -8.06 -5.46 -7.47
CA GLN A 55 -7.53 -4.17 -7.07
C GLN A 55 -7.34 -4.11 -5.56
N PHE A 56 -6.08 -4.07 -5.12
CA PHE A 56 -5.77 -3.91 -3.69
C PHE A 56 -5.92 -2.45 -3.24
N LYS A 57 -6.73 -2.25 -2.21
CA LYS A 57 -6.82 -1.00 -1.45
C LYS A 57 -6.14 -1.19 -0.10
N ILE A 58 -5.09 -0.42 0.12
CA ILE A 58 -4.27 -0.55 1.32
C ILE A 58 -4.28 0.79 2.06
N LEU A 59 -4.64 0.74 3.34
CA LEU A 59 -4.48 1.86 4.26
C LEU A 59 -3.28 1.57 5.17
N LEU A 60 -2.29 2.47 5.16
CA LEU A 60 -1.02 2.32 5.86
C LEU A 60 -0.65 3.59 6.62
N THR A 61 0.24 3.45 7.60
CA THR A 61 0.97 4.56 8.21
C THR A 61 2.41 4.55 7.71
N ALA A 62 2.91 5.75 7.40
CA ALA A 62 4.31 5.97 7.09
C ALA A 62 4.79 7.23 7.81
N SER A 63 6.03 7.20 8.26
CA SER A 63 6.73 8.36 8.79
C SER A 63 7.68 8.93 7.75
N ASP A 64 7.91 10.24 7.79
CA ASP A 64 9.01 10.84 7.06
C ASP A 64 10.31 10.30 7.65
N GLY A 65 11.09 9.62 6.81
CA GLY A 65 12.47 9.28 7.12
C GLY A 65 13.30 10.56 7.21
N PRO A 66 14.47 10.50 7.87
CA PRO A 66 15.35 11.66 7.92
C PRO A 66 15.63 12.14 6.49
N ASP A 67 15.32 13.41 6.23
CA ASP A 67 15.85 14.10 5.07
C ASP A 67 17.37 14.01 5.18
N ASN A 68 18.05 13.50 4.16
CA ASN A 68 19.51 13.41 4.13
C ASN A 68 20.16 14.82 3.98
N LEU A 69 19.67 15.82 4.70
CA LEU A 69 20.24 17.17 4.77
C LEU A 69 21.24 17.31 5.93
N ASP A 70 21.44 16.27 6.75
CA ASP A 70 22.45 16.23 7.82
C ASP A 70 23.67 15.33 7.48
N ALA A 71 23.77 14.83 6.24
CA ALA A 71 24.94 14.10 5.75
C ALA A 71 25.81 14.99 4.85
N LEU A 72 26.35 16.08 5.42
CA LEU A 72 27.43 16.91 4.85
C LEU A 72 28.72 16.72 5.66
#